data_AF-A0A4Q3SWG2-F1
#
_entry.id   AF-A0A4Q3SWG2-F1
#
_cell.length_a   1.000
_cell.length_b   1.000
_cell.length_c   1.000
_cell.angle_alpha   90.00
_cell.angle_beta   90.00
_cell.angle_gamma   90.00
#
_symmetry.space_group_name_H-M   'P 1'
#
loop_
_entity.id
_entity.type
_entity.pdbx_description
1 polymer ?
#
loop_
_entity_poly.entity_id
_entity_poly.type
_entity_poly.pdbx_seq_one_letter_code
_entity_poly.pdbx_strand_id
1 'polypeptide(L)'
;TDISPSILPVVRVHPVTGERTLVLGQFVKSLVGFSAADSRRLIDILQDHVTRLENTVRWRWRAGDVAIWDNRATQHYAVDDYGDQRRVMRRVTLNGDVPVSVDGRSSRPVKPEPLAQAAE
;
A
#
# COMPACT_ATOMS: atom_id res chain seq x y z
N THR A 1 -8.24 -3.35 -13.05
CA THR A 1 -7.23 -2.28 -13.04
C THR A 1 -5.92 -2.93 -13.42
N ASP A 2 -5.36 -2.58 -14.56
CA ASP A 2 -4.05 -3.07 -14.95
C ASP A 2 -3.01 -2.37 -14.06
N ILE A 3 -2.43 -3.10 -13.11
CA ILE A 3 -1.41 -2.54 -12.22
C ILE A 3 -0.07 -2.86 -12.87
N SER A 4 0.42 -1.91 -13.67
CA SER A 4 1.75 -1.97 -14.24
C SER A 4 2.80 -2.16 -13.12
N PRO A 5 3.68 -3.16 -13.22
CA PRO A 5 4.72 -3.37 -12.23
C PRO A 5 5.53 -2.09 -12.04
N SER A 6 5.71 -1.66 -10.79
CA SER A 6 6.35 -0.40 -10.44
C SER A 6 7.36 -0.60 -9.32
N ILE A 7 8.41 0.22 -9.33
CA ILE A 7 9.40 0.32 -8.26
C ILE A 7 8.98 1.48 -7.36
N LEU A 8 8.65 1.14 -6.12
CA LEU A 8 8.28 2.08 -5.07
C LEU A 8 9.38 2.12 -4.00
N PRO A 9 9.53 3.24 -3.28
CA PRO A 9 10.43 3.28 -2.14
C PRO A 9 9.85 2.48 -0.97
N VAL A 10 10.69 1.73 -0.25
CA VAL A 10 10.26 1.04 0.99
C VAL A 10 9.85 2.05 2.07
N VAL A 11 10.50 3.22 2.09
CA VAL A 11 10.15 4.33 2.98
C VAL A 11 9.71 5.52 2.12
N ARG A 12 8.45 5.94 2.30
CA ARG A 12 7.88 7.14 1.70
C ARG A 12 7.92 8.31 2.69
N VAL A 13 8.10 9.53 2.18
CA VAL A 13 7.79 10.76 2.92
C VAL A 13 6.33 11.16 2.65
N HIS A 14 5.54 11.30 3.70
CA HIS A 14 4.14 11.67 3.60
C HIS A 14 4.02 13.12 3.12
N PRO A 15 3.31 13.39 2.00
CA PRO A 15 3.40 14.70 1.32
C PRO A 15 2.78 15.86 2.10
N VAL A 16 1.96 15.57 3.12
CA VAL A 16 1.30 16.60 3.95
C VAL A 16 1.98 16.72 5.33
N THR A 17 2.25 15.59 5.99
CA THR A 17 2.77 15.60 7.38
C THR A 17 4.29 15.56 7.44
N GLY A 18 4.97 15.17 6.36
CA GLY A 18 6.42 14.95 6.33
C GLY A 18 6.89 13.69 7.05
N GLU A 19 5.99 12.92 7.64
CA GLU A 19 6.31 11.67 8.34
C GLU A 19 6.82 10.59 7.38
N ARG A 20 7.62 9.66 7.92
CA ARG A 20 8.17 8.54 7.16
C ARG A 20 7.28 7.31 7.35
N THR A 21 6.76 6.76 6.26
CA THR A 21 5.86 5.61 6.28
C THR A 21 6.44 4.44 5.49
N LEU A 22 6.20 3.22 5.98
CA LEU A 22 6.60 2.00 5.28
C LEU A 22 5.60 1.67 4.17
N VAL A 23 6.09 1.56 2.93
CA VAL A 23 5.31 1.13 1.76
C VAL A 23 5.59 -0.35 1.52
N LEU A 24 4.73 -1.19 2.09
CA LEU A 24 4.84 -2.64 2.08
C LEU A 24 3.47 -3.28 1.77
N GLY A 25 3.27 -4.53 2.19
CA GLY A 25 2.03 -5.28 2.02
C GLY A 25 2.08 -6.31 0.89
N GLN A 26 0.95 -6.97 0.68
CA GLN A 26 0.79 -8.14 -0.19
C GLN A 26 1.18 -7.94 -1.68
N PHE A 27 1.33 -6.70 -2.13
CA PHE A 27 1.71 -6.40 -3.51
C PHE A 27 3.22 -6.36 -3.75
N VAL A 28 4.03 -6.28 -2.70
CA VAL A 28 5.50 -6.30 -2.83
C VAL A 28 5.96 -7.67 -3.31
N LYS A 29 6.83 -7.69 -4.33
CA LYS A 29 7.36 -8.93 -4.91
C LYS A 29 8.81 -9.20 -4.51
N SER A 30 9.63 -8.17 -4.46
CA SER A 30 11.05 -8.27 -4.12
C SER A 30 11.60 -6.89 -3.76
N LEU A 31 12.80 -6.88 -3.17
CA LEU A 31 13.58 -5.67 -2.95
C LEU A 31 14.64 -5.54 -4.04
N VAL A 32 14.76 -4.35 -4.63
CA VAL A 32 15.75 -4.07 -5.67
C VAL A 32 17.16 -4.25 -5.09
N GLY A 33 18.00 -5.02 -5.77
CA GLY A 33 19.39 -5.28 -5.36
C GLY A 33 19.57 -6.44 -4.39
N PHE A 34 18.50 -7.15 -4.01
CA PHE A 34 18.55 -8.31 -3.14
C PHE A 34 18.23 -9.60 -3.90
N SER A 35 18.76 -10.73 -3.41
CA SER A 35 18.30 -12.05 -3.85
C SER A 35 16.82 -12.25 -3.49
N ALA A 36 16.15 -13.21 -4.11
CA ALA A 36 14.76 -13.54 -3.76
C ALA A 36 14.63 -13.99 -2.29
N ALA A 37 15.61 -14.76 -1.80
CA ALA A 37 15.63 -15.23 -0.41
C ALA A 37 15.81 -14.08 0.59
N ASP A 38 16.75 -13.17 0.31
CA ASP A 38 17.01 -12.03 1.20
C ASP A 38 15.89 -11.00 1.15
N SER A 39 15.33 -10.76 -0.04
CA SER A 39 14.13 -9.93 -0.21
C SER A 39 13.01 -10.42 0.68
N ARG A 40 12.71 -11.73 0.64
CA ARG A 40 11.64 -12.32 1.43
C ARG A 40 11.88 -12.13 2.93
N ARG A 41 13.07 -12.47 3.42
CA ARG A 41 13.42 -12.31 4.85
C ARG A 41 13.26 -10.88 5.33
N LEU A 42 13.74 -9.90 4.55
CA LEU A 42 13.64 -8.49 4.91
C LEU A 42 12.19 -7.99 4.88
N ILE A 43 11.40 -8.40 3.88
CA ILE A 43 9.98 -8.07 3.79
C ILE A 43 9.24 -8.65 5.00
N ASP A 44 9.51 -9.90 5.37
CA ASP A 44 8.87 -10.56 6.52
C ASP A 44 9.17 -9.80 7.82
N ILE A 45 10.44 -9.44 8.08
CA ILE A 45 10.82 -8.65 9.27
C ILE A 45 10.08 -7.31 9.34
N LEU A 46 10.01 -6.58 8.21
CA LEU A 46 9.35 -5.28 8.17
C LEU A 46 7.83 -5.41 8.27
N GLN A 47 7.25 -6.43 7.64
CA GLN A 47 5.83 -6.70 7.67
C GLN A 47 5.39 -7.11 9.09
N ASP A 48 6.17 -7.94 9.79
CA ASP A 48 5.95 -8.32 11.18
C ASP A 48 5.95 -7.10 12.11
N HIS A 49 6.79 -6.10 11.84
CA HIS A 49 6.75 -4.84 12.58
C HIS A 49 5.47 -4.04 12.28
N VAL A 50 5.08 -3.92 11.01
CA VAL A 50 3.88 -3.17 10.61
C VAL A 50 2.61 -3.78 11.21
N THR A 51 2.53 -5.11 11.33
CA THR A 51 1.31 -5.82 11.77
C THR A 51 1.25 -6.12 13.26
N ARG A 52 2.21 -5.65 14.06
CA ARG A 52 2.13 -5.77 15.52
C ARG A 52 0.84 -5.15 16.05
N LEU A 53 0.28 -5.75 17.10
CA LEU A 53 -1.05 -5.34 17.61
C LEU A 53 -1.09 -3.87 18.03
N GLU A 54 0.01 -3.34 18.54
CA GLU A 54 0.16 -1.93 18.94
C GLU A 54 0.01 -0.94 17.77
N ASN A 55 0.21 -1.41 16.53
CA ASN A 55 0.08 -0.62 15.30
C ASN A 55 -1.28 -0.82 14.62
N THR A 56 -2.19 -1.61 15.20
CA THR A 56 -3.44 -2.02 14.55
C THR A 56 -4.68 -1.55 15.30
N VAL A 57 -5.75 -1.33 14.54
CA VAL A 57 -7.11 -1.21 15.06
C VAL A 57 -8.00 -2.21 14.33
N ARG A 58 -8.85 -2.92 15.07
CA ARG A 58 -9.87 -3.81 14.51
C ARG A 58 -11.25 -3.19 14.67
N TRP A 59 -11.89 -2.88 13.55
CA TRP A 59 -13.23 -2.30 13.54
C TRP A 59 -14.32 -3.37 13.41
N ARG A 60 -15.31 -3.35 14.31
CA ARG A 60 -16.52 -4.18 14.21
C ARG A 60 -17.64 -3.34 13.62
N TRP A 61 -17.90 -3.55 12.34
CA TRP A 61 -18.89 -2.79 11.57
C TRP A 61 -20.32 -2.94 12.10
N ARG A 62 -21.02 -1.81 12.16
CA ARG A 62 -22.48 -1.72 12.32
C ARG A 62 -23.09 -0.98 11.13
N ALA A 63 -24.39 -1.15 10.93
CA ALA A 63 -25.10 -0.42 9.88
C ALA A 63 -25.01 1.09 10.14
N GLY A 64 -24.60 1.85 9.12
CA GLY A 64 -24.40 3.29 9.21
C GLY A 64 -22.96 3.72 9.50
N ASP A 65 -22.07 2.81 9.93
CA ASP A 65 -20.66 3.14 10.15
C ASP A 65 -19.96 3.54 8.84
N VAL A 66 -19.06 4.51 8.96
CA VAL A 66 -18.13 4.91 7.90
C VAL A 66 -16.72 4.95 8.47
N ALA A 67 -15.78 4.31 7.78
CA ALA A 67 -14.36 4.43 8.08
C ALA A 67 -13.66 5.19 6.96
N ILE A 68 -12.78 6.10 7.35
CA ILE A 68 -11.88 6.83 6.46
C ILE A 68 -10.46 6.53 6.94
N TRP A 69 -9.57 6.18 6.02
CA TRP A 69 -8.17 5.92 6.33
C TRP A 69 -7.26 6.62 5.33
N ASP A 70 -6.09 7.05 5.80
CA ASP A 70 -5.05 7.56 4.95
C ASP A 70 -4.23 6.40 4.35
N ASN A 71 -4.48 6.07 3.09
CA ASN A 71 -3.81 4.97 2.39
C ASN A 71 -2.30 5.23 2.16
N ARG A 72 -1.80 6.43 2.46
CA ARG A 72 -0.37 6.78 2.38
C ARG A 72 0.39 6.40 3.65
N ALA A 73 -0.34 6.09 4.73
CA ALA A 73 0.21 5.81 6.07
C ALA A 73 -0.39 4.55 6.72
N THR A 74 -1.18 3.75 5.99
CA THR A 74 -1.86 2.58 6.56
C THR A 74 -1.82 1.38 5.63
N GLN A 75 -1.86 0.20 6.25
CA GLN A 75 -2.26 -1.04 5.58
C GLN A 75 -3.61 -1.49 6.16
N HIS A 76 -4.40 -2.21 5.36
CA HIS A 76 -5.65 -2.80 5.82
C HIS A 76 -5.86 -4.15 5.16
N TYR A 77 -6.60 -5.02 5.84
CA TYR A 77 -7.04 -6.29 5.30
C TYR A 77 -8.48 -6.57 5.73
N ALA A 78 -9.21 -7.31 4.90
CA ALA A 78 -10.51 -7.82 5.27
C ALA A 78 -10.32 -9.11 6.08
N VAL A 79 -11.07 -9.25 7.17
CA VAL A 79 -11.16 -10.51 7.91
C VAL A 79 -12.34 -11.29 7.33
N ASP A 80 -12.09 -12.52 6.90
CA ASP A 80 -13.11 -13.44 6.38
C ASP A 80 -13.60 -14.38 7.49
N ASP A 81 -14.26 -13.80 8.50
CA ASP A 81 -14.72 -14.49 9.72
C ASP A 81 -16.24 -14.52 9.89
N TYR A 82 -16.99 -14.34 8.79
CA TYR A 82 -18.46 -14.25 8.81
C TYR A 82 -19.18 -15.39 8.07
N GLY A 83 -18.44 -16.36 7.51
CA GLY A 83 -19.01 -17.48 6.75
C GLY A 83 -19.82 -17.01 5.54
N ASP A 84 -20.98 -17.63 5.30
CA ASP A 84 -21.83 -17.31 4.14
C ASP A 84 -22.72 -16.08 4.33
N GLN A 85 -22.52 -15.32 5.41
CA GLN A 85 -23.34 -14.13 5.68
C GLN A 85 -23.11 -13.04 4.62
N ARG A 86 -24.20 -12.51 4.08
CA ARG A 86 -24.14 -11.44 3.08
C ARG A 86 -23.64 -10.14 3.72
N ARG A 87 -22.51 -9.63 3.23
CA ARG A 87 -21.93 -8.34 3.61
C ARG A 87 -21.71 -7.46 2.37
N VAL A 88 -22.23 -6.23 2.40
CA VAL A 88 -22.07 -5.27 1.30
C VAL A 88 -21.50 -3.97 1.84
N MET A 89 -20.40 -3.51 1.25
CA MET A 89 -19.74 -2.25 1.56
C MET A 89 -19.68 -1.40 0.29
N ARG A 90 -19.74 -0.07 0.43
CA ARG A 90 -19.46 0.85 -0.67
C ARG A 90 -18.18 1.60 -0.35
N ARG A 91 -17.27 1.70 -1.33
CA ARG A 91 -15.99 2.38 -1.18
C ARG A 91 -15.82 3.41 -2.28
N VAL A 92 -15.42 4.61 -1.88
CA VAL A 92 -14.89 5.65 -2.76
C VAL A 92 -13.41 5.81 -2.42
N THR A 93 -12.56 5.87 -3.44
CA THR A 93 -11.12 6.06 -3.28
C THR A 93 -10.74 7.38 -3.92
N LEU A 94 -9.99 8.20 -3.20
CA LEU A 94 -9.41 9.43 -3.74
C LEU A 94 -8.08 9.10 -4.41
N ASN A 95 -7.81 9.75 -5.55
CA ASN A 95 -6.52 9.65 -6.21
C ASN A 95 -5.41 10.17 -5.29
N GLY A 96 -4.26 9.51 -5.31
CA GLY A 96 -3.08 9.92 -4.57
C GLY A 96 -1.92 10.27 -5.49
N ASP A 97 -0.92 10.94 -4.94
CA ASP A 97 0.29 11.31 -5.66
C ASP A 97 1.32 10.19 -5.72
N VAL A 98 2.27 10.32 -6.65
CA VAL A 98 3.42 9.41 -6.77
C VAL A 98 4.25 9.41 -5.48
N PRO A 99 4.53 8.25 -4.85
CA PRO A 99 5.35 8.20 -3.65
C PRO A 99 6.78 8.68 -3.89
N VAL A 100 7.28 9.50 -2.97
CA VAL A 100 8.64 10.04 -2.94
C VAL A 100 9.40 9.46 -1.76
N SER A 101 10.64 9.02 -2.00
CA SER A 101 11.54 8.47 -1.00
C SER A 101 12.13 9.56 -0.08
N VAL A 102 12.85 9.11 0.96
CA VAL A 102 13.63 10.00 1.84
C VAL A 102 14.77 10.75 1.12
N ASP A 103 15.21 10.27 -0.04
CA ASP A 103 16.25 10.91 -0.86
C ASP A 103 15.68 11.66 -2.08
N GLY A 104 14.36 11.89 -2.12
CA GLY A 104 13.69 12.70 -3.13
C GLY A 104 13.38 11.97 -4.45
N ARG A 105 13.70 10.68 -4.57
CA ARG A 105 13.38 9.87 -5.75
C ARG A 105 11.90 9.48 -5.77
N SER A 106 11.24 9.75 -6.89
CA SER A 106 9.87 9.31 -7.14
C SER A 106 9.80 7.85 -7.58
N SER A 107 8.68 7.21 -7.27
CA SER A 107 8.35 5.88 -7.79
C SER A 107 8.30 5.88 -9.31
N ARG A 108 8.64 4.75 -9.93
CA ARG A 108 8.70 4.62 -11.39
C ARG A 108 8.16 3.28 -11.87
N PRO A 109 7.54 3.21 -13.05
CA PRO A 109 7.14 1.93 -13.61
C PRO A 109 8.38 1.11 -14.01
N VAL A 110 8.27 -0.22 -13.97
CA VAL A 110 9.34 -1.16 -14.34
C VAL A 110 9.53 -1.17 -15.86
N LYS A 111 8.43 -1.10 -16.61
CA LYS A 111 8.42 -0.86 -18.05
C LYS A 111 7.89 0.56 -18.28
N PRO A 112 8.49 1.37 -19.17
CA PRO A 112 7.89 2.64 -19.54
C PRO A 112 6.48 2.39 -20.10
N GLU A 113 5.50 3.19 -19.67
CA GLU A 113 4.20 3.20 -20.35
C GLU A 113 4.43 3.59 -21.81
N PRO A 114 3.70 2.99 -22.77
CA PRO A 114 3.62 3.56 -24.11
C PRO A 114 3.19 5.01 -23.94
N LEU A 115 3.93 5.95 -24.53
CA LEU A 115 3.53 7.36 -24.59
C LEU A 115 2.06 7.40 -25.01
N ALA A 116 1.18 7.86 -24.11
CA ALA A 116 -0.17 8.20 -24.51
C ALA A 116 -0.01 9.25 -25.61
N GLN A 117 -0.30 8.87 -26.86
CA GLN A 117 -0.45 9.85 -27.93
C GLN A 117 -1.49 10.85 -27.42
N ALA A 118 -1.09 12.11 -27.32
CA ALA A 118 -1.99 13.19 -27.03
C ALA A 118 -3.14 13.11 -28.04
N ALA A 119 -4.31 12.69 -27.58
CA ALA A 119 -5.54 12.80 -28.34
C ALA A 119 -5.90 14.29 -28.33
N GLU A 120 -5.70 14.91 -29.50
CA GLU A 120 -6.26 16.20 -29.89
C GLU A 120 -7.79 16.11 -30.00
#